data_AF-A0A3C0GVW8-F1
#
_entry.id   AF-A0A3C0GVW8-F1
#
_cell.length_a   1.000
_cell.length_b   1.000
_cell.length_c   1.000
_cell.angle_alpha   90.00
_cell.angle_beta   90.00
_cell.angle_gamma   90.00
#
_symmetry.space_group_name_H-M   'P 1'
#
loop_
_entity.id
_entity.type
_entity.pdbx_description
1 polymer ?
#
loop_
_entity_poly.entity_id
_entity_poly.type
_entity_poly.pdbx_seq_one_letter_code
_entity_poly.pdbx_strand_id
1 'polypeptide(L)'
;ASADWASAKDFNLVITNAPGDQAWPITATNFMLMHKQPKDAQRSKDTLAFFKWAFENGQKQANELHYVPLPAELVTQIEAYWGAEFK
;
A
#
# COMPACT_ATOMS: atom_id res chain seq x y z
N ALA A 1 5.14 -12.25 -5.65
CA ALA A 1 5.23 -10.95 -6.35
C ALA A 1 6.71 -10.60 -6.49
N SER A 2 7.16 -10.10 -7.65
CA SER A 2 8.58 -9.80 -7.93
C SER A 2 8.96 -8.33 -7.72
N ALA A 3 8.04 -7.52 -7.21
CA ALA A 3 8.24 -6.09 -7.01
C ALA A 3 9.14 -5.84 -5.78
N ASP A 4 10.27 -5.15 -5.98
CA ASP A 4 11.18 -4.73 -4.91
C ASP A 4 10.69 -3.43 -4.27
N TRP A 5 9.77 -3.57 -3.32
CA TRP A 5 9.26 -2.44 -2.54
C TRP A 5 10.26 -1.92 -1.51
N ALA A 6 11.18 -2.76 -1.05
CA ALA A 6 12.14 -2.40 -0.01
C ALA A 6 13.14 -1.34 -0.52
N SER A 7 13.53 -1.41 -1.80
CA SER A 7 14.41 -0.41 -2.42
C SER A 7 13.64 0.81 -2.98
N ALA A 8 12.31 0.78 -3.00
CA ALA A 8 11.50 1.84 -3.59
C ALA A 8 11.38 3.03 -2.64
N LYS A 9 12.02 4.14 -2.99
CA LYS A 9 11.89 5.39 -2.23
C LYS A 9 10.45 5.91 -2.25
N ASP A 10 9.91 6.19 -1.07
CA ASP A 10 8.53 6.68 -0.87
C ASP A 10 7.48 5.82 -1.62
N PHE A 11 7.74 4.50 -1.71
CA PHE A 11 6.95 3.53 -2.47
C PHE A 11 6.76 3.86 -3.96
N ASN A 12 7.57 4.73 -4.55
CA ASN A 12 7.49 5.03 -5.97
C ASN A 12 8.08 3.89 -6.81
N LEU A 13 7.22 2.98 -7.28
CA LEU A 13 7.60 1.83 -8.09
C LEU A 13 6.59 1.58 -9.20
N VAL A 14 7.10 1.45 -10.44
CA VAL A 14 6.31 1.04 -11.61
C VAL A 14 6.46 -0.47 -11.81
N ILE A 15 5.34 -1.18 -11.90
CA ILE A 15 5.28 -2.65 -11.96
C ILE A 15 4.76 -3.21 -13.29
N THR A 16 4.69 -2.39 -14.34
CA THR A 16 4.35 -2.81 -15.71
C THR A 16 5.45 -3.68 -16.31
N ASN A 17 5.08 -4.63 -17.18
CA ASN A 17 6.00 -5.57 -17.85
C ASN A 17 6.90 -6.34 -16.87
N ALA A 18 6.33 -6.81 -15.75
CA ALA A 18 7.07 -7.61 -14.79
C ALA A 18 7.60 -8.92 -15.44
N PRO A 19 8.82 -9.38 -15.10
CA PRO A 19 9.53 -10.44 -15.83
C PRO A 19 9.04 -11.87 -15.52
N GLY A 20 8.01 -12.04 -14.68
CA GLY A 20 7.53 -13.37 -14.30
C GLY A 20 6.73 -14.04 -15.41
N ASP A 21 6.92 -15.33 -15.63
CA ASP A 21 6.26 -16.12 -16.69
C ASP A 21 4.72 -16.08 -16.66
N GLN A 22 4.13 -15.77 -15.50
CA GLN A 22 2.68 -15.64 -15.29
C GLN A 22 2.26 -14.22 -14.91
N ALA A 23 3.15 -13.23 -15.08
CA ALA A 23 2.85 -11.85 -14.75
C ALA A 23 1.90 -11.22 -15.78
N TRP A 24 0.90 -10.48 -15.30
CA TRP A 24 0.06 -9.69 -16.18
C TRP A 24 0.82 -8.44 -16.67
N PRO A 25 0.90 -8.16 -17.99
CA PRO A 25 1.78 -7.11 -18.52
C PRO A 25 1.45 -5.70 -18.01
N ILE A 26 0.18 -5.40 -17.78
CA ILE A 26 -0.28 -4.06 -17.36
C ILE A 26 -0.87 -4.16 -15.95
N THR A 27 0.02 -4.23 -14.95
CA THR A 27 -0.34 -4.20 -13.53
C THR A 27 0.01 -2.84 -12.95
N ALA A 28 -0.78 -2.33 -11.99
CA ALA A 28 -0.55 -1.05 -11.34
C ALA A 28 -0.89 -1.11 -9.85
N THR A 29 -0.23 -0.25 -9.07
CA THR A 29 -0.51 -0.05 -7.64
C THR A 29 -1.30 1.24 -7.45
N ASN A 30 -2.31 1.20 -6.58
CA ASN A 30 -3.00 2.41 -6.15
C ASN A 30 -2.24 3.06 -4.98
N PHE A 31 -2.15 4.39 -5.00
CA PHE A 31 -1.46 5.16 -3.97
C PHE A 31 -2.42 6.13 -3.30
N MET A 32 -2.28 6.22 -1.98
CA MET A 32 -3.04 7.12 -1.13
C MET A 32 -2.11 8.25 -0.69
N LEU A 33 -2.53 9.49 -0.94
CA LEU A 33 -1.75 10.67 -0.59
C LEU A 33 -2.32 11.31 0.68
N MET A 34 -1.44 11.57 1.65
CA MET A 34 -1.77 12.21 2.91
C MET A 34 -0.80 13.34 3.21
N HIS A 35 -1.26 14.37 3.91
CA HIS A 35 -0.40 15.45 4.38
C HIS A 35 0.44 14.98 5.56
N LYS A 36 1.77 15.17 5.50
CA LYS A 36 2.67 14.95 6.64
C LYS A 36 2.39 15.88 7.83
N GLN A 37 1.85 17.07 7.54
CA GLN A 37 1.39 18.05 8.53
C GLN A 37 -0.11 18.29 8.33
N PRO A 38 -0.98 17.43 8.88
CA PRO A 38 -2.41 17.56 8.69
C PRO A 38 -2.94 18.79 9.44
N LYS A 39 -3.86 19.54 8.82
CA LYS A 39 -4.60 20.61 9.51
C LYS A 39 -5.56 20.06 10.57
N ASP A 40 -6.04 18.84 10.36
CA ASP A 40 -6.92 18.11 11.26
C ASP A 40 -6.26 16.76 11.61
N ALA A 41 -5.70 16.68 12.81
CA ALA A 41 -5.00 15.50 13.29
C ALA A 41 -5.93 14.30 13.49
N GLN A 42 -7.17 14.54 13.92
CA GLN A 42 -8.14 13.46 14.16
C GLN A 42 -8.53 12.80 12.84
N ARG A 43 -8.84 13.61 11.82
CA ARG A 43 -9.14 13.08 10.47
C ARG A 43 -7.99 12.27 9.89
N SER A 44 -6.75 12.72 10.08
CA SER A 44 -5.55 11.99 9.63
C SER A 44 -5.44 10.63 10.32
N LYS A 45 -5.60 10.61 11.65
CA LYS A 45 -5.56 9.39 12.46
C LYS A 45 -6.65 8.38 12.05
N ASP A 46 -7.87 8.85 11.85
CA ASP A 46 -8.99 7.98 11.43
C ASP A 46 -8.78 7.43 10.02
N THR A 47 -8.16 8.20 9.12
CA THR A 47 -7.80 7.73 7.78
C THR A 47 -6.75 6.61 7.84
N LEU A 48 -5.70 6.76 8.66
CA LEU A 48 -4.70 5.71 8.85
C LEU A 48 -5.32 4.45 9.48
N ALA A 49 -6.20 4.63 10.47
CA ALA A 49 -6.92 3.51 11.09
C ALA A 49 -7.81 2.75 10.09
N PHE A 50 -8.47 3.47 9.17
CA PHE A 50 -9.24 2.86 8.10
C PHE A 50 -8.38 1.98 7.18
N PHE A 51 -7.22 2.48 6.73
CA PHE A 51 -6.34 1.69 5.85
C PHE A 51 -5.69 0.51 6.57
N LYS A 52 -5.34 0.65 7.86
CA LYS A 52 -4.91 -0.48 8.70
C LYS A 52 -5.99 -1.57 8.74
N TRP A 53 -7.24 -1.18 9.03
CA TRP A 53 -8.36 -2.13 9.02
C TRP A 53 -8.53 -2.78 7.65
N ALA A 54 -8.41 -2.02 6.55
CA ALA A 54 -8.54 -2.54 5.20
C ALA A 54 -7.45 -3.57 4.87
N PHE A 55 -6.20 -3.37 5.31
CA PHE A 55 -5.12 -4.34 5.14
C PHE A 55 -5.34 -5.62 5.95
N GLU A 56 -5.92 -5.51 7.16
CA GLU A 56 -6.12 -6.66 8.05
C GLU A 56 -7.41 -7.45 7.73
N ASN A 57 -8.49 -6.76 7.36
CA ASN A 57 -9.84 -7.34 7.28
C ASN A 57 -10.44 -7.26 5.87
N GLY A 58 -9.95 -6.36 5.02
CA GLY A 58 -10.51 -6.10 3.69
C GLY A 58 -10.02 -7.04 2.58
N GLN A 59 -9.09 -7.96 2.88
CA GLN A 59 -8.42 -8.79 1.86
C GLN A 59 -9.41 -9.64 1.05
N LYS A 60 -10.44 -10.19 1.70
CA LYS A 60 -11.49 -10.97 1.01
C LYS A 60 -12.27 -10.11 0.01
N GLN A 61 -12.60 -8.88 0.40
CA GLN A 61 -13.33 -7.94 -0.46
C GLN A 61 -12.49 -7.51 -1.67
N ALA A 62 -11.18 -7.30 -1.48
CA ALA A 62 -10.27 -7.02 -2.58
C ALA A 62 -10.21 -8.19 -3.58
N ASN A 63 -10.05 -9.42 -3.08
CA ASN A 63 -10.02 -10.62 -3.91
C ASN A 63 -11.34 -10.84 -4.69
N GLU A 64 -12.50 -10.61 -4.06
CA GLU A 64 -13.82 -10.71 -4.72
C GLU A 64 -13.97 -9.73 -5.89
N LEU A 65 -13.25 -8.62 -5.86
CA LEU A 65 -13.19 -7.61 -6.92
C LEU A 65 -11.97 -7.79 -7.84
N HIS A 66 -11.25 -8.92 -7.74
CA HIS A 66 -10.05 -9.24 -8.51
C HIS A 66 -8.86 -8.30 -8.31
N TYR A 67 -8.82 -7.56 -7.20
CA TYR A 67 -7.62 -6.86 -6.76
C TYR A 67 -6.71 -7.79 -5.96
N VAL A 68 -5.41 -7.54 -6.03
CA VAL A 68 -4.40 -8.28 -5.27
C VAL A 68 -4.24 -7.62 -3.89
N PRO A 69 -4.55 -8.31 -2.77
CA PRO A 69 -4.22 -7.81 -1.44
C PRO A 69 -2.71 -7.64 -1.28
N LEU A 70 -2.28 -6.62 -0.54
CA LEU A 70 -0.86 -6.36 -0.33
C LEU A 70 -0.22 -7.50 0.48
N PRO A 71 1.00 -7.94 0.12
CA PRO A 71 1.74 -8.91 0.93
C PRO A 71 1.96 -8.41 2.37
N ALA A 72 1.93 -9.31 3.35
CA ALA A 72 2.08 -8.95 4.76
C ALA A 72 3.38 -8.20 5.08
N GLU A 73 4.48 -8.55 4.40
CA GLU A 73 5.75 -7.85 4.52
C GLU A 73 5.64 -6.39 4.06
N LEU A 74 4.96 -6.13 2.93
CA LEU A 74 4.74 -4.78 2.44
C LEU A 74 3.82 -3.98 3.38
N VAL A 75 2.78 -4.61 3.94
CA VAL A 75 1.94 -3.95 4.96
C VAL A 75 2.77 -3.53 6.16
N THR A 76 3.67 -4.40 6.63
CA THR A 76 4.58 -4.08 7.74
C THR A 76 5.49 -2.88 7.41
N GLN A 77 6.03 -2.83 6.18
CA GLN A 77 6.84 -1.70 5.71
C GLN A 77 6.03 -0.40 5.67
N ILE A 78 4.77 -0.46 5.23
CA ILE A 78 3.85 0.69 5.17
C ILE A 78 3.56 1.23 6.58
N GLU A 79 3.21 0.36 7.53
CA GLU A 79 2.93 0.78 8.91
C GLU A 79 4.16 1.39 9.59
N ALA A 80 5.35 0.85 9.34
CA ALA A 80 6.61 1.42 9.82
C ALA A 80 6.90 2.80 9.20
N TYR A 81 6.68 2.94 7.89
CA TYR A 81 6.81 4.22 7.18
C TYR A 81 5.85 5.27 7.75
N TRP A 82 4.61 4.89 8.07
CA TRP A 82 3.66 5.82 8.68
C TRP A 82 4.16 6.38 10.01
N GLY A 83 4.69 5.52 10.89
CA GLY A 83 5.24 5.95 12.18
C GLY A 83 6.45 6.87 12.08
N ALA A 84 7.21 6.80 10.98
CA ALA A 84 8.35 7.69 10.73
C ALA A 84 7.93 9.05 10.15
N GLU A 85 6.95 9.05 9.24
CA GLU A 85 6.65 10.20 8.37
C GLU A 85 5.42 11.02 8.77
N PHE A 86 4.47 10.42 9.48
CA PHE A 86 3.24 11.09 9.94
C PHE A 86 3.26 11.18 11.48
N LYS A 87 3.69 12.35 11.97
CA LYS A 87 3.76 12.68 13.40
C LYS A 87 2.55 13.48 13.85
#